data_AF-A0A3M1P1D2-F1
#
_entry.id   AF-A0A3M1P1D2-F1
#
_cell.length_a   1.000
_cell.length_b   1.000
_cell.length_c   1.000
_cell.angle_alpha   90.00
_cell.angle_beta   90.00
_cell.angle_gamma   90.00
#
_symmetry.space_group_name_H-M   'P 1'
#
loop_
_entity.id
_entity.type
_entity.pdbx_description
1 polymer ?
#
loop_
_entity_poly.entity_id
_entity_poly.type
_entity_poly.pdbx_seq_one_letter_code
_entity_poly.pdbx_strand_id
1 'polypeptide(L)'
;MTPILGFLIVLGAAVIGSLVIFPRVNPQNPIISGLAVSGIPYILTGLLLGPQVFNFLSVDILQSLEPLLSLTLGWAGLLFGIHLRWRNIKRYPPNYTLFTAVQSLLSFVIILGICWYALDRLGGFSSLQILELSLILGAIGCNTTPITIARTILVHKASGRLTHLMQFVSGLDGVWGIVISGITFALFNSASSNWVTSNWQWILVYLVFGILFGLAYVYLIRQRFDNEEMVLLVLGLVIFTSGVGFYLHLSPIFLNMIVGVVIAQFRREAEKTVRILSYAETPIYLILLLYAGAVWKISLYPEIFVFLIFVGARFIGK
;
A
#
# COMPACT_ATOMS: atom_id res chain seq x y z
N MET A 1 5.91 28.89 -1.65
CA MET A 1 4.75 28.64 -2.53
C MET A 1 3.55 28.29 -1.65
N THR A 2 2.32 28.55 -2.08
CA THR A 2 1.14 28.13 -1.31
C THR A 2 0.96 26.61 -1.40
N PRO A 3 0.46 25.93 -0.35
CA PRO A 3 0.17 24.49 -0.37
C PRO A 3 -0.71 24.06 -1.55
N ILE A 4 -1.63 24.94 -1.97
CA ILE A 4 -2.52 24.76 -3.12
C ILE A 4 -1.72 24.57 -4.42
N LEU A 5 -0.65 25.35 -4.60
CA LEU A 5 0.16 25.28 -5.82
C LEU A 5 1.01 24.00 -5.84
N GLY A 6 1.52 23.57 -4.68
CA GLY A 6 2.19 22.27 -4.54
C GLY A 6 1.25 21.10 -4.87
N PHE A 7 0.02 21.13 -4.36
CA PHE A 7 -1.01 20.16 -4.70
C PHE A 7 -1.30 20.12 -6.20
N LEU A 8 -1.51 21.29 -6.83
CA LEU A 8 -1.75 21.37 -8.27
C LEU A 8 -0.57 20.85 -9.11
N ILE A 9 0.67 21.06 -8.67
CA ILE A 9 1.86 20.51 -9.35
C ILE A 9 1.86 18.97 -9.26
N VAL A 10 1.64 18.40 -8.07
CA VAL A 10 1.61 16.94 -7.89
C VAL A 10 0.49 16.32 -8.73
N LEU A 11 -0.70 16.93 -8.69
CA LEU A 11 -1.86 16.46 -9.43
C LEU A 11 -1.67 16.60 -10.94
N GLY A 12 -1.13 17.74 -11.40
CA GLY A 12 -0.79 17.98 -12.79
C GLY A 12 0.27 17.00 -13.31
N ALA A 13 1.35 16.77 -12.55
CA ALA A 13 2.37 15.79 -12.89
C ALA A 13 1.82 14.37 -12.95
N ALA A 14 0.96 13.99 -11.99
CA ALA A 14 0.29 12.69 -11.98
C ALA A 14 -0.65 12.52 -13.18
N VAL A 15 -1.43 13.53 -13.53
CA VAL A 15 -2.36 13.49 -14.68
C VAL A 15 -1.62 13.47 -16.01
N ILE A 16 -0.56 14.27 -16.15
CA ILE A 16 0.28 14.23 -17.37
C ILE A 16 0.96 12.87 -17.48
N GLY A 17 1.46 12.31 -16.38
CA GLY A 17 2.02 10.97 -16.33
C GLY A 17 1.01 9.89 -16.74
N SER A 18 -0.21 9.95 -16.22
CA SER A 18 -1.27 8.97 -16.50
C SER A 18 -1.81 9.06 -17.93
N LEU A 19 -1.90 10.26 -18.51
CA LEU A 19 -2.48 10.48 -19.84
C LEU A 19 -1.46 10.37 -20.98
N VAL A 20 -0.23 10.81 -20.75
CA VAL A 20 0.78 10.94 -21.83
C VAL A 20 1.77 9.79 -21.80
N ILE A 21 2.25 9.40 -20.63
CA ILE A 21 3.37 8.48 -20.50
C ILE A 21 2.87 7.04 -20.46
N PHE A 22 1.97 6.72 -19.53
CA PHE A 22 1.50 5.34 -19.30
C PHE A 22 0.86 4.67 -20.54
N PRO A 23 -0.01 5.34 -21.33
CA PRO A 23 -0.64 4.74 -22.51
C PRO A 23 0.29 4.63 -23.72
N ARG A 24 1.37 5.42 -23.77
CA ARG A 24 2.32 5.47 -24.89
C ARG A 24 3.56 4.61 -24.67
N VAL A 25 3.68 3.93 -23.53
CA VAL A 25 4.77 2.97 -23.30
C VAL A 25 4.63 1.81 -24.28
N ASN A 26 5.46 1.81 -25.31
CA ASN A 26 5.47 0.77 -26.31
C ASN A 26 5.80 -0.59 -25.64
N PRO A 27 4.90 -1.59 -25.68
CA PRO A 27 5.09 -2.89 -25.03
C PRO A 27 6.25 -3.71 -25.62
N GLN A 28 6.80 -3.31 -26.77
CA GLN A 28 7.82 -4.06 -27.50
C GLN A 28 9.23 -3.99 -26.90
N ASN A 29 9.59 -2.93 -26.15
CA ASN A 29 10.90 -2.86 -25.48
C ASN A 29 10.75 -3.26 -24.00
N PRO A 30 11.21 -4.45 -23.57
CA PRO A 30 10.98 -4.98 -22.23
C PRO A 30 11.61 -4.11 -21.13
N ILE A 31 12.69 -3.38 -21.43
CA ILE A 31 13.42 -2.55 -20.47
C ILE A 31 12.65 -1.25 -20.18
N ILE A 32 12.31 -0.48 -21.21
CA ILE A 32 11.60 0.81 -21.07
C ILE A 32 10.25 0.61 -20.41
N SER A 33 9.56 -0.43 -20.84
CA SER A 33 8.27 -0.75 -20.31
C SER A 33 8.34 -1.37 -18.90
N GLY A 34 9.41 -2.09 -18.57
CA GLY A 34 9.69 -2.55 -17.20
C GLY A 34 9.92 -1.38 -16.24
N LEU A 35 10.67 -0.36 -16.68
CA LEU A 35 10.94 0.87 -15.92
C LEU A 35 9.69 1.75 -15.72
N ALA A 36 8.81 1.81 -16.71
CA ALA A 36 7.55 2.54 -16.57
C ALA A 36 6.59 1.85 -15.58
N VAL A 37 6.54 0.51 -15.61
CA VAL A 37 5.72 -0.29 -14.68
C VAL A 37 6.30 -0.29 -13.27
N SER A 38 7.62 -0.16 -13.11
CA SER A 38 8.26 -0.13 -11.79
C SER A 38 8.02 1.19 -11.03
N GLY A 39 7.56 2.24 -11.71
CA GLY A 39 7.28 3.53 -11.09
C GLY A 39 8.50 4.40 -10.82
N ILE A 40 9.72 3.90 -11.11
CA ILE A 40 10.99 4.60 -10.84
C ILE A 40 11.03 6.02 -11.43
N PRO A 41 10.61 6.28 -12.69
CA PRO A 41 10.64 7.64 -13.24
C PRO A 41 9.82 8.64 -12.42
N TYR A 42 8.71 8.21 -11.83
CA TYR A 42 7.85 9.06 -11.00
C TYR A 42 8.46 9.30 -9.62
N ILE A 43 9.12 8.31 -9.03
CA ILE A 43 9.89 8.49 -7.79
C ILE A 43 11.03 9.50 -8.03
N LEU A 44 11.77 9.36 -9.12
CA LEU A 44 12.84 10.31 -9.48
C LEU A 44 12.28 11.71 -9.74
N THR A 45 11.14 11.82 -10.42
CA THR A 45 10.46 13.10 -10.62
C THR A 45 10.06 13.72 -9.28
N GLY A 46 9.54 12.91 -8.36
CA GLY A 46 9.23 13.31 -6.99
C GLY A 46 10.45 13.84 -6.25
N LEU A 47 11.57 13.12 -6.32
CA LEU A 47 12.85 13.52 -5.72
C LEU A 47 13.34 14.87 -6.27
N LEU A 48 13.26 15.07 -7.58
CA LEU A 48 13.62 16.34 -8.22
C LEU A 48 12.72 17.48 -7.73
N LEU A 49 11.41 17.26 -7.65
CA LEU A 49 10.44 18.26 -7.17
C LEU A 49 10.52 18.50 -5.65
N GLY A 50 11.08 17.54 -4.91
CA GLY A 50 11.18 17.55 -3.46
C GLY A 50 12.13 18.63 -2.89
N PRO A 51 12.21 18.72 -1.55
CA PRO A 51 12.97 19.77 -0.86
C PRO A 51 14.47 19.80 -1.20
N GLN A 52 15.04 18.65 -1.59
CA GLN A 52 16.49 18.50 -1.73
C GLN A 52 17.06 19.07 -3.04
N VAL A 53 16.27 19.10 -4.13
CA VAL A 53 16.77 19.47 -5.46
C VAL A 53 16.19 20.81 -5.90
N PHE A 54 14.91 20.86 -6.28
CA PHE A 54 14.26 22.10 -6.73
C PHE A 54 13.44 22.79 -5.63
N ASN A 55 13.11 22.10 -4.53
CA ASN A 55 12.33 22.62 -3.41
C ASN A 55 10.97 23.22 -3.81
N PHE A 56 10.36 22.71 -4.88
CA PHE A 56 8.98 23.06 -5.27
C PHE A 56 7.97 22.50 -4.26
N LEU A 57 8.25 21.29 -3.76
CA LEU A 57 7.51 20.63 -2.68
C LEU A 57 8.30 20.77 -1.39
N SER A 58 8.22 21.93 -0.75
CA SER A 58 8.86 22.17 0.55
C SER A 58 8.28 21.27 1.65
N VAL A 59 9.01 21.10 2.75
CA VAL A 59 8.61 20.25 3.89
C VAL A 59 7.20 20.62 4.41
N ASP A 60 6.88 21.91 4.52
CA ASP A 60 5.57 22.37 5.00
C ASP A 60 4.42 21.99 4.05
N ILE A 61 4.69 21.99 2.74
CA ILE A 61 3.74 21.56 1.71
C ILE A 61 3.51 20.06 1.81
N LEU A 62 4.58 19.28 1.98
CA LEU A 62 4.48 17.82 2.14
C LEU A 62 3.67 17.44 3.39
N GLN A 63 3.90 18.12 4.52
CA GLN A 63 3.10 17.93 5.74
C GLN A 63 1.62 18.28 5.51
N SER A 64 1.35 19.37 4.78
CA SER A 64 -0.03 19.75 4.42
C SER A 64 -0.71 18.73 3.49
N LEU A 65 0.06 17.87 2.81
CA LEU A 65 -0.43 16.80 1.93
C LEU A 65 -0.59 15.45 2.62
N GLU A 66 -0.22 15.29 3.90
CA GLU A 66 -0.39 14.02 4.63
C GLU A 66 -1.84 13.49 4.62
N PRO A 67 -2.89 14.32 4.77
CA PRO A 67 -4.27 13.83 4.65
C PRO A 67 -4.58 13.26 3.26
N LEU A 68 -4.02 13.84 2.20
CA LEU A 68 -4.16 13.34 0.84
C LEU A 68 -3.49 11.98 0.69
N LEU A 69 -2.33 11.77 1.31
CA LEU A 69 -1.70 10.44 1.33
C LEU A 69 -2.51 9.42 2.06
N SER A 70 -3.07 9.79 3.23
CA SER A 70 -3.94 8.89 3.97
C SER A 70 -5.09 8.41 3.10
N LEU A 71 -5.73 9.34 2.38
CA LEU A 71 -6.78 9.03 1.40
C LEU A 71 -6.29 8.11 0.30
N THR A 72 -5.11 8.39 -0.26
CA THR A 72 -4.56 7.65 -1.40
C THR A 72 -4.14 6.23 -1.00
N LEU A 73 -3.56 6.07 0.20
CA LEU A 73 -3.27 4.78 0.84
C LEU A 73 -4.55 4.02 1.19
N GLY A 74 -5.58 4.72 1.68
CA GLY A 74 -6.88 4.13 1.96
C GLY A 74 -7.58 3.64 0.70
N TRP A 75 -7.50 4.40 -0.40
CA TRP A 75 -7.99 3.96 -1.71
C TRP A 75 -7.32 2.66 -2.16
N ALA A 76 -5.98 2.61 -2.09
CA ALA A 76 -5.21 1.43 -2.43
C ALA A 76 -5.57 0.24 -1.55
N GLY A 77 -5.72 0.46 -0.23
CA GLY A 77 -6.16 -0.54 0.73
C GLY A 77 -7.55 -1.09 0.40
N LEU A 78 -8.51 -0.22 0.11
CA LEU A 78 -9.88 -0.60 -0.24
C LEU A 78 -9.91 -1.45 -1.52
N LEU A 79 -9.24 -0.97 -2.58
CA LEU A 79 -9.16 -1.69 -3.86
C LEU A 79 -8.52 -3.07 -3.68
N PHE A 80 -7.42 -3.13 -2.93
CA PHE A 80 -6.74 -4.39 -2.61
C PHE A 80 -7.65 -5.34 -1.81
N GLY A 81 -8.32 -4.83 -0.78
CA GLY A 81 -9.25 -5.60 0.05
C GLY A 81 -10.44 -6.17 -0.72
N ILE A 82 -11.00 -5.43 -1.68
CA ILE A 82 -12.16 -5.90 -2.47
C ILE A 82 -11.79 -7.11 -3.36
N HIS A 83 -10.53 -7.23 -3.77
CA HIS A 83 -10.07 -8.38 -4.53
C HIS A 83 -9.93 -9.66 -3.66
N LEU A 84 -9.90 -9.54 -2.34
CA LEU A 84 -9.75 -10.65 -1.38
C LEU A 84 -11.08 -11.36 -1.08
N ARG A 85 -11.71 -11.89 -2.12
CA ARG A 85 -12.94 -12.67 -1.96
C ARG A 85 -12.63 -14.07 -1.45
N TRP A 86 -13.24 -14.45 -0.33
CA TRP A 86 -13.01 -15.76 0.32
C TRP A 86 -13.31 -16.94 -0.61
N ARG A 87 -14.36 -16.82 -1.42
CA ARG A 87 -14.74 -17.84 -2.41
C ARG A 87 -13.75 -17.98 -3.57
N ASN A 88 -12.91 -16.98 -3.85
CA ASN A 88 -11.86 -17.10 -4.86
C ASN A 88 -10.63 -17.79 -4.28
N ILE A 89 -10.26 -17.45 -3.04
CA ILE A 89 -9.13 -18.06 -2.32
C ILE A 89 -9.37 -19.56 -2.12
N LYS A 90 -10.59 -19.95 -1.69
CA LYS A 90 -10.98 -21.35 -1.48
C LYS A 90 -10.97 -22.24 -2.73
N ARG A 91 -10.88 -21.69 -3.94
CA ARG A 91 -10.79 -22.49 -5.17
C ARG A 91 -9.41 -23.12 -5.34
N TYR A 92 -8.39 -22.54 -4.72
CA TYR A 92 -7.03 -23.06 -4.76
C TYR A 92 -6.85 -24.10 -3.67
N PRO A 93 -5.98 -25.11 -3.89
CA PRO A 93 -5.68 -26.11 -2.89
C PRO A 93 -5.12 -25.42 -1.62
N PRO A 94 -5.48 -25.90 -0.41
CA PRO A 94 -5.07 -25.29 0.85
C PRO A 94 -3.54 -25.22 1.01
N ASN A 95 -2.81 -26.11 0.34
CA ASN A 95 -1.35 -26.11 0.31
C ASN A 95 -0.79 -24.80 -0.27
N TYR A 96 -1.49 -24.13 -1.19
CA TYR A 96 -1.02 -22.87 -1.78
C TYR A 96 -1.15 -21.72 -0.79
N THR A 97 -2.28 -21.65 -0.07
CA THR A 97 -2.48 -20.65 0.99
C THR A 97 -1.49 -20.85 2.14
N LEU A 98 -1.24 -22.10 2.54
CA LEU A 98 -0.28 -22.41 3.59
C LEU A 98 1.15 -22.08 3.14
N PHE A 99 1.53 -22.45 1.91
CA PHE A 99 2.83 -22.13 1.35
C PHE A 99 3.06 -20.62 1.31
N THR A 100 2.08 -19.85 0.83
CA THR A 100 2.18 -18.38 0.77
C THR A 100 2.33 -17.77 2.16
N ALA A 101 1.55 -18.25 3.14
CA ALA A 101 1.63 -17.79 4.52
C ALA A 101 2.99 -18.09 5.15
N VAL A 102 3.49 -19.33 5.02
CA VAL A 102 4.78 -19.75 5.56
C VAL A 102 5.93 -18.99 4.89
N GLN A 103 5.90 -18.86 3.55
CA GLN A 103 6.91 -18.12 2.81
C GLN A 103 6.92 -16.64 3.22
N SER A 104 5.76 -15.97 3.22
CA SER A 104 5.64 -14.57 3.65
C SER A 104 6.12 -14.35 5.09
N LEU A 105 5.75 -15.26 6.01
CA LEU A 105 6.17 -15.19 7.41
C LEU A 105 7.67 -15.44 7.58
N LEU A 106 8.23 -16.40 6.84
CA LEU A 106 9.67 -16.68 6.85
C LEU A 106 10.45 -15.49 6.31
N SER A 107 10.05 -14.94 5.15
CA SER A 107 10.65 -13.72 4.59
C SER A 107 10.58 -12.57 5.61
N PHE A 108 9.43 -12.39 6.26
CA PHE A 108 9.24 -11.37 7.29
C PHE A 108 10.21 -11.55 8.46
N VAL A 109 10.30 -12.75 9.05
CA VAL A 109 11.18 -13.03 10.20
C VAL A 109 12.65 -12.84 9.83
N ILE A 110 13.08 -13.28 8.65
CA ILE A 110 14.46 -13.11 8.16
C ILE A 110 14.78 -11.62 8.02
N ILE A 111 13.93 -10.86 7.34
CA ILE A 111 14.16 -9.43 7.11
C ILE A 111 14.12 -8.65 8.42
N LEU A 112 13.17 -8.96 9.31
CA LEU A 112 13.09 -8.39 10.64
C LEU A 112 14.38 -8.65 11.43
N GLY A 113 14.84 -9.89 11.51
CA GLY A 113 16.04 -10.25 12.27
C GLY A 113 17.31 -9.57 11.75
N ILE A 114 17.48 -9.54 10.43
CA ILE A 114 18.65 -8.90 9.80
C ILE A 114 18.60 -7.38 9.99
N CYS A 115 17.45 -6.74 9.76
CA CYS A 115 17.30 -5.30 9.94
C CYS A 115 17.40 -4.90 11.41
N TRP A 116 16.85 -5.70 12.32
CA TRP A 116 16.96 -5.48 13.76
C TRP A 116 18.42 -5.47 14.20
N TYR A 117 19.17 -6.51 13.83
CA TYR A 117 20.60 -6.60 14.13
C TYR A 117 21.40 -5.45 13.52
N ALA A 118 21.10 -5.06 12.28
CA ALA A 118 21.77 -3.95 11.62
C ALA A 118 21.51 -2.59 12.33
N LEU A 119 20.25 -2.32 12.69
CA LEU A 119 19.87 -1.08 13.38
C LEU A 119 20.45 -1.01 14.80
N ASP A 120 20.47 -2.13 15.52
CA ASP A 120 21.10 -2.23 16.84
C ASP A 120 22.60 -1.90 16.77
N ARG A 121 23.29 -2.37 15.72
CA ARG A 121 24.73 -2.11 15.51
C ARG A 121 25.05 -0.69 15.08
N LEU A 122 24.16 -0.02 14.34
CA LEU A 122 24.36 1.37 13.92
C LEU A 122 24.25 2.35 15.09
N GLY A 123 23.55 1.95 16.16
CA GLY A 123 23.31 2.80 17.33
C GLY A 123 22.41 4.00 17.03
N GLY A 124 22.04 4.76 18.08
CA GLY A 124 21.28 6.01 17.93
C GLY A 124 19.75 5.89 18.01
N PHE A 125 19.21 4.68 18.16
CA PHE A 125 17.77 4.44 18.35
C PHE A 125 17.50 3.71 19.67
N SER A 126 16.33 3.93 20.27
CA SER A 126 15.89 3.15 21.43
C SER A 126 15.46 1.74 21.03
N SER A 127 15.50 0.76 21.95
CA SER A 127 15.11 -0.62 21.65
C SER A 127 13.67 -0.73 21.10
N LEU A 128 12.77 0.14 21.55
CA LEU A 128 11.39 0.22 21.05
C LEU A 128 11.34 0.74 19.60
N GLN A 129 12.08 1.81 19.28
CA GLN A 129 12.14 2.34 17.92
C GLN A 129 12.74 1.34 16.95
N ILE A 130 13.78 0.62 17.37
CA ILE A 130 14.41 -0.40 16.55
C ILE A 130 13.41 -1.53 16.26
N LEU A 131 12.65 -1.96 17.26
CA LEU A 131 11.60 -2.97 17.09
C LEU A 131 10.52 -2.49 16.12
N GLU A 132 10.03 -1.25 16.28
CA GLU A 132 9.03 -0.65 15.39
C GLU A 132 9.53 -0.59 13.93
N LEU A 133 10.73 -0.05 13.72
CA LEU A 133 11.32 0.08 12.38
C LEU A 133 11.58 -1.27 11.73
N SER A 134 12.11 -2.25 12.47
CA SER A 134 12.37 -3.60 11.95
C SER A 134 11.08 -4.36 11.61
N LEU A 135 10.00 -4.17 12.39
CA LEU A 135 8.68 -4.70 12.06
C LEU A 135 8.13 -4.10 10.76
N ILE A 136 8.23 -2.77 10.59
CA ILE A 136 7.78 -2.08 9.38
C ILE A 136 8.61 -2.52 8.16
N LEU A 137 9.94 -2.58 8.28
CA LEU A 137 10.83 -3.04 7.22
C LEU A 137 10.52 -4.50 6.83
N GLY A 138 10.33 -5.38 7.81
CA GLY A 138 9.88 -6.75 7.57
C GLY A 138 8.57 -6.80 6.78
N ALA A 139 7.57 -6.01 7.19
CA ALA A 139 6.25 -5.97 6.56
C ALA A 139 6.31 -5.49 5.10
N ILE A 140 7.15 -4.49 4.80
CA ILE A 140 7.35 -4.00 3.44
C ILE A 140 8.15 -5.00 2.59
N GLY A 141 9.15 -5.64 3.20
CA GLY A 141 10.07 -6.56 2.53
C GLY A 141 9.43 -7.88 2.08
N CYS A 142 8.43 -8.38 2.81
CA CYS A 142 7.73 -9.62 2.44
C CYS A 142 6.75 -9.44 1.27
N ASN A 143 6.44 -8.21 0.84
CA ASN A 143 5.49 -7.98 -0.26
C ASN A 143 6.10 -8.29 -1.64
N THR A 144 5.31 -8.84 -2.57
CA THR A 144 5.68 -9.12 -3.97
C THR A 144 4.72 -8.39 -4.90
N THR A 145 5.23 -7.81 -5.98
CA THR A 145 4.36 -7.14 -6.98
C THR A 145 3.81 -8.16 -7.98
N PRO A 146 2.48 -8.43 -8.01
CA PRO A 146 1.90 -9.41 -8.92
C PRO A 146 1.98 -8.99 -10.39
N ILE A 147 1.99 -7.68 -10.67
CA ILE A 147 2.06 -7.13 -12.03
C ILE A 147 3.34 -7.57 -12.74
N THR A 148 4.47 -7.56 -12.04
CA THR A 148 5.77 -7.99 -12.60
C THR A 148 5.76 -9.48 -12.94
N ILE A 149 5.20 -10.31 -12.06
CA ILE A 149 5.08 -11.76 -12.31
C ILE A 149 4.15 -12.03 -13.49
N ALA A 150 2.94 -11.44 -13.47
CA ALA A 150 1.97 -11.59 -14.56
C ALA A 150 2.57 -11.19 -15.91
N ARG A 151 3.36 -10.12 -15.93
CA ARG A 151 4.05 -9.67 -17.13
C ARG A 151 5.15 -10.62 -17.59
N THR A 152 6.02 -11.09 -16.70
CA THR A 152 7.08 -12.04 -17.05
C THR A 152 6.48 -13.30 -17.66
N ILE A 153 5.35 -13.76 -17.12
CA ILE A 153 4.59 -14.89 -17.63
C ILE A 153 4.07 -14.62 -19.04
N LEU A 154 3.50 -13.43 -19.30
CA LEU A 154 3.02 -13.04 -20.62
C LEU A 154 4.16 -12.94 -21.65
N VAL A 155 5.28 -12.30 -21.28
CA VAL A 155 6.45 -12.10 -22.17
C VAL A 155 7.09 -13.44 -22.55
N HIS A 156 7.30 -14.31 -21.57
CA HIS A 156 7.93 -15.62 -21.79
C HIS A 156 6.92 -16.71 -22.19
N LYS A 157 5.63 -16.36 -22.28
CA LYS A 157 4.52 -17.31 -22.51
C LYS A 157 4.59 -18.53 -21.57
N ALA A 158 5.03 -18.31 -20.34
CA ALA A 158 5.22 -19.38 -19.36
C ALA A 158 3.87 -19.97 -18.97
N SER A 159 3.78 -21.28 -18.83
CA SER A 159 2.55 -21.98 -18.44
C SER A 159 2.83 -23.19 -17.55
N GLY A 160 1.82 -23.66 -16.83
CA GLY A 160 1.91 -24.82 -15.95
C GLY A 160 1.73 -24.51 -14.46
N ARG A 161 1.94 -25.52 -13.62
CA ARG A 161 1.63 -25.47 -12.18
C ARG A 161 2.44 -24.41 -11.43
N LEU A 162 3.72 -24.26 -11.76
CA LEU A 162 4.60 -23.27 -11.12
C LEU A 162 4.16 -21.84 -11.45
N THR A 163 3.77 -21.57 -12.70
CA THR A 163 3.22 -20.29 -13.14
C THR A 163 1.96 -19.91 -12.35
N HIS A 164 1.02 -20.84 -12.20
CA HIS A 164 -0.19 -20.62 -11.41
C HIS A 164 0.10 -20.42 -9.92
N LEU A 165 1.05 -21.16 -9.36
CA LEU A 165 1.50 -20.97 -7.98
C LEU A 165 2.08 -19.57 -7.79
N MET A 166 2.98 -19.12 -8.67
CA MET A 166 3.62 -17.79 -8.58
C MET A 166 2.60 -16.64 -8.70
N GLN A 167 1.61 -16.77 -9.59
CA GLN A 167 0.51 -15.80 -9.69
C GLN A 167 -0.33 -15.75 -8.42
N PHE A 168 -0.62 -16.92 -7.83
CA PHE A 168 -1.39 -17.00 -6.60
C PHE A 168 -0.64 -16.41 -5.40
N VAL A 169 0.62 -16.82 -5.22
CA VAL A 169 1.50 -16.34 -4.15
C VAL A 169 1.65 -14.83 -4.21
N SER A 170 2.03 -14.28 -5.36
CA SER A 170 2.19 -12.82 -5.50
C SER A 170 0.89 -12.02 -5.36
N GLY A 171 -0.27 -12.63 -5.63
CA GLY A 171 -1.56 -12.01 -5.38
C GLY A 171 -1.91 -11.93 -3.88
N LEU A 172 -1.38 -12.85 -3.06
CA LEU A 172 -1.67 -12.91 -1.62
C LEU A 172 -0.56 -12.37 -0.71
N ASP A 173 0.68 -12.30 -1.16
CA ASP A 173 1.82 -11.76 -0.39
C ASP A 173 1.54 -10.36 0.16
N GLY A 174 0.86 -9.51 -0.63
CA GLY A 174 0.48 -8.16 -0.20
C GLY A 174 -0.45 -8.13 1.01
N VAL A 175 -1.26 -9.17 1.22
CA VAL A 175 -2.15 -9.26 2.40
C VAL A 175 -1.31 -9.29 3.66
N TRP A 176 -0.27 -10.12 3.70
CA TRP A 176 0.58 -10.28 4.87
C TRP A 176 1.34 -9.00 5.20
N GLY A 177 1.89 -8.32 4.20
CA GLY A 177 2.57 -7.03 4.41
C GLY A 177 1.63 -5.97 5.01
N ILE A 178 0.41 -5.83 4.49
CA ILE A 178 -0.55 -4.85 5.00
C ILE A 178 -1.07 -5.25 6.40
N VAL A 179 -1.33 -6.53 6.66
CA VAL A 179 -1.76 -7.03 7.98
C VAL A 179 -0.69 -6.78 9.03
N ILE A 180 0.57 -7.17 8.75
CA ILE A 180 1.68 -6.99 9.69
C ILE A 180 1.89 -5.50 9.95
N SER A 181 1.91 -4.66 8.90
CA SER A 181 2.02 -3.21 9.06
C SER A 181 0.88 -2.65 9.91
N GLY A 182 -0.37 -3.06 9.68
CA GLY A 182 -1.52 -2.65 10.47
C GLY A 182 -1.41 -3.04 11.95
N ILE A 183 -0.94 -4.25 12.24
CA ILE A 183 -0.68 -4.73 13.61
C ILE A 183 0.44 -3.92 14.26
N THR A 184 1.53 -3.63 13.53
CA THR A 184 2.61 -2.78 14.05
C THR A 184 2.10 -1.39 14.41
N PHE A 185 1.33 -0.74 13.52
CA PHE A 185 0.70 0.54 13.84
C PHE A 185 -0.25 0.47 15.04
N ALA A 186 -0.94 -0.66 15.26
CA ALA A 186 -1.79 -0.86 16.43
C ALA A 186 -0.97 -0.95 17.73
N LEU A 187 0.10 -1.74 17.71
CA LEU A 187 0.96 -2.02 18.87
C LEU A 187 1.78 -0.80 19.31
N PHE A 188 2.16 0.05 18.37
CA PHE A 188 2.93 1.28 18.60
C PHE A 188 2.07 2.55 18.56
N ASN A 189 0.74 2.40 18.56
CA ASN A 189 -0.16 3.54 18.55
C ASN A 189 0.06 4.42 19.80
N SER A 190 0.29 5.72 19.58
CA SER A 190 0.56 6.71 20.63
C SER A 190 -0.69 7.48 21.07
N ALA A 191 -1.85 7.23 20.45
CA ALA A 191 -3.11 7.89 20.80
C ALA A 191 -3.55 7.49 22.21
N SER A 192 -3.75 8.49 23.05
CA SER A 192 -4.34 8.29 24.38
C SER A 192 -5.86 8.30 24.28
N SER A 193 -6.52 7.33 24.90
CA SER A 193 -7.98 7.33 25.04
C SER A 193 -8.39 6.70 26.36
N ASN A 194 -9.51 7.13 26.93
CA ASN A 194 -10.04 6.55 28.16
C ASN A 194 -10.61 5.13 27.96
N TRP A 195 -10.82 4.71 26.71
CA TRP A 195 -11.49 3.46 26.35
C TRP A 195 -10.49 2.35 26.00
N VAL A 196 -9.29 2.73 25.53
CA VAL A 196 -8.21 1.82 25.19
C VAL A 196 -7.14 1.89 26.26
N THR A 197 -7.07 0.84 27.08
CA THR A 197 -6.11 0.73 28.19
C THR A 197 -4.81 0.05 27.77
N SER A 198 -4.80 -0.68 26.65
CA SER A 198 -3.63 -1.40 26.16
C SER A 198 -3.58 -1.43 24.63
N ASN A 199 -2.38 -1.32 24.06
CA ASN A 199 -2.20 -1.13 22.61
C ASN A 199 -2.75 -2.28 21.75
N TRP A 200 -2.80 -3.52 22.25
CA TRP A 200 -3.40 -4.64 21.53
C TRP A 200 -4.89 -4.42 21.21
N GLN A 201 -5.62 -3.62 22.02
CA GLN A 201 -7.03 -3.34 21.81
C GLN A 201 -7.27 -2.50 20.54
N TRP A 202 -6.27 -1.74 20.07
CA TRP A 202 -6.35 -1.05 18.77
C TRP A 202 -6.57 -2.01 17.60
N ILE A 203 -6.12 -3.26 17.71
CA ILE A 203 -6.41 -4.31 16.71
C ILE A 203 -7.91 -4.61 16.66
N LEU A 204 -8.58 -4.66 17.83
CA LEU A 204 -10.04 -4.82 17.88
C LEU A 204 -10.74 -3.59 17.28
N VAL A 205 -10.23 -2.38 17.51
CA VAL A 205 -10.78 -1.15 16.91
C VAL A 205 -10.72 -1.22 15.38
N TYR A 206 -9.59 -1.66 14.79
CA TYR A 206 -9.50 -1.89 13.34
C TYR A 206 -10.59 -2.84 12.83
N LEU A 207 -10.76 -3.98 13.50
CA LEU A 207 -11.74 -5.00 13.10
C LEU A 207 -13.17 -4.48 13.22
N VAL A 208 -13.51 -3.86 14.36
CA VAL A 208 -14.85 -3.33 14.61
C VAL A 208 -15.18 -2.24 13.60
N PHE A 209 -14.32 -1.25 13.41
CA PHE A 209 -14.56 -0.16 12.45
C PHE A 209 -14.55 -0.64 11.01
N GLY A 210 -13.61 -1.50 10.63
CA GLY A 210 -13.56 -2.06 9.29
C GLY A 210 -14.82 -2.86 8.94
N ILE A 211 -15.29 -3.71 9.85
CA ILE A 211 -16.54 -4.48 9.67
C ILE A 211 -17.75 -3.55 9.66
N LEU A 212 -17.86 -2.64 10.64
CA LEU A 212 -18.98 -1.73 10.75
C LEU A 212 -19.14 -0.85 9.51
N PHE A 213 -18.06 -0.19 9.07
CA PHE A 213 -18.09 0.69 7.90
C PHE A 213 -18.29 -0.09 6.59
N GLY A 214 -17.69 -1.27 6.46
CA GLY A 214 -17.93 -2.15 5.32
C GLY A 214 -19.39 -2.60 5.21
N LEU A 215 -20.01 -3.02 6.33
CA LEU A 215 -21.42 -3.42 6.36
C LEU A 215 -22.36 -2.23 6.13
N ALA A 216 -22.07 -1.07 6.74
CA ALA A 216 -22.83 0.15 6.53
C ALA A 216 -22.81 0.57 5.05
N TYR A 217 -21.64 0.52 4.41
CA TYR A 217 -21.50 0.77 2.98
C TYR A 217 -22.31 -0.21 2.13
N VAL A 218 -22.22 -1.51 2.43
CA VAL A 218 -22.98 -2.55 1.71
C VAL A 218 -24.49 -2.32 1.84
N TYR A 219 -24.95 -1.89 3.01
CA TYR A 219 -26.34 -1.53 3.23
C TYR A 219 -26.75 -0.32 2.38
N LEU A 220 -25.93 0.73 2.34
CA LEU A 220 -26.21 1.94 1.56
C LEU A 220 -26.20 1.64 0.05
N ILE A 221 -25.16 1.04 -0.51
CA ILE A 221 -25.04 0.82 -1.96
C ILE A 221 -26.10 -0.13 -2.56
N ARG A 222 -26.85 -0.84 -1.72
CA ARG A 222 -28.03 -1.62 -2.13
C ARG A 222 -29.25 -0.77 -2.44
N GLN A 223 -29.30 0.45 -1.93
CA GLN A 223 -30.34 1.40 -2.26
C GLN A 223 -30.24 1.80 -3.75
N ARG A 224 -31.35 2.32 -4.29
CA ARG A 224 -31.41 2.73 -5.69
C ARG A 224 -30.73 4.09 -5.84
N PHE A 225 -29.42 4.05 -6.03
CA PHE A 225 -28.62 5.21 -6.37
C PHE A 225 -28.34 5.26 -7.87
N ASP A 226 -28.23 6.47 -8.40
CA ASP A 226 -27.70 6.72 -9.73
C ASP A 226 -26.17 6.57 -9.76
N ASN A 227 -25.58 6.52 -10.96
CA ASN A 227 -24.12 6.31 -11.09
C ASN A 227 -23.31 7.41 -10.39
N GLU A 228 -23.75 8.67 -10.45
CA GLU A 228 -23.07 9.80 -9.80
C GLU A 228 -23.11 9.69 -8.28
N GLU A 229 -24.26 9.31 -7.73
CA GLU A 229 -24.43 9.07 -6.29
C GLU A 229 -23.58 7.89 -5.82
N MET A 230 -23.44 6.83 -6.62
CA MET A 230 -22.52 5.73 -6.31
C MET A 230 -21.06 6.18 -6.25
N VAL A 231 -20.63 7.06 -7.16
CA VAL A 231 -19.28 7.63 -7.12
C VAL A 231 -19.08 8.42 -5.83
N LEU A 232 -20.02 9.31 -5.48
CA LEU A 232 -19.97 10.07 -4.23
C LEU A 232 -19.94 9.16 -3.00
N LEU A 233 -20.67 8.06 -3.02
CA LEU A 233 -20.73 7.09 -1.93
C LEU A 233 -19.39 6.36 -1.76
N VAL A 234 -18.74 5.95 -2.86
CA VAL A 234 -17.38 5.35 -2.84
C VAL A 234 -16.34 6.36 -2.34
N LEU A 235 -16.35 7.58 -2.90
CA LEU A 235 -15.44 8.64 -2.48
C LEU A 235 -15.62 8.97 -1.00
N GLY A 236 -16.87 9.14 -0.57
CA GLY A 236 -17.25 9.42 0.81
C GLY A 236 -16.80 8.32 1.75
N LEU A 237 -16.96 7.05 1.36
CA LEU A 237 -16.42 5.93 2.14
C LEU A 237 -14.92 6.06 2.33
N VAL A 238 -14.14 6.17 1.25
CA VAL A 238 -12.68 6.20 1.32
C VAL A 238 -12.19 7.41 2.11
N ILE A 239 -12.78 8.59 1.90
CA ILE A 239 -12.43 9.80 2.65
C ILE A 239 -12.72 9.60 4.13
N PHE A 240 -13.90 9.07 4.47
CA PHE A 240 -14.32 8.87 5.84
C PHE A 240 -13.46 7.83 6.57
N THR A 241 -13.27 6.65 6.01
CA THR A 241 -12.48 5.57 6.61
C THR A 241 -11.00 5.93 6.71
N SER A 242 -10.44 6.60 5.69
CA SER A 242 -9.05 7.07 5.73
C SER A 242 -8.86 8.23 6.72
N GLY A 243 -9.86 9.11 6.83
CA GLY A 243 -9.89 10.18 7.83
C GLY A 243 -9.97 9.64 9.25
N VAL A 244 -10.80 8.61 9.50
CA VAL A 244 -10.85 7.90 10.78
C VAL A 244 -9.50 7.24 11.09
N GLY A 245 -8.90 6.58 10.10
CA GLY A 245 -7.56 5.99 10.23
C GLY A 245 -6.52 7.03 10.64
N PHE A 246 -6.45 8.13 9.88
CA PHE A 246 -5.52 9.24 10.14
C PHE A 246 -5.73 9.87 11.53
N TYR A 247 -6.97 10.18 11.90
CA TYR A 247 -7.30 10.82 13.17
C TYR A 247 -6.96 9.95 14.39
N LEU A 248 -7.13 8.63 14.28
CA LEU A 248 -6.84 7.68 15.35
C LEU A 248 -5.39 7.16 15.33
N HIS A 249 -4.52 7.72 14.48
CA HIS A 249 -3.16 7.23 14.26
C HIS A 249 -3.11 5.74 13.87
N LEU A 250 -4.13 5.29 13.14
CA LEU A 250 -4.24 3.95 12.58
C LEU A 250 -3.83 3.98 11.10
N SER A 251 -3.20 2.90 10.64
CA SER A 251 -2.82 2.66 9.25
C SER A 251 -4.06 2.73 8.33
N PRO A 252 -4.17 3.78 7.48
CA PRO A 252 -5.34 3.96 6.61
C PRO A 252 -5.48 2.84 5.59
N ILE A 253 -4.36 2.31 5.09
CA ILE A 253 -4.33 1.21 4.13
C ILE A 253 -4.89 -0.08 4.75
N PHE A 254 -4.54 -0.40 6.00
CA PHE A 254 -5.03 -1.61 6.66
C PHE A 254 -6.51 -1.52 7.01
N LEU A 255 -6.96 -0.39 7.59
CA LEU A 255 -8.38 -0.19 7.90
C LEU A 255 -9.26 -0.31 6.65
N ASN A 256 -8.85 0.37 5.57
CA ASN A 256 -9.58 0.30 4.30
C ASN A 256 -9.52 -1.09 3.64
N MET A 257 -8.42 -1.83 3.82
CA MET A 257 -8.35 -3.22 3.36
C MET A 257 -9.39 -4.09 4.07
N ILE A 258 -9.59 -3.93 5.38
CA ILE A 258 -10.63 -4.68 6.13
C ILE A 258 -12.02 -4.33 5.59
N VAL A 259 -12.31 -3.03 5.39
CA VAL A 259 -13.56 -2.57 4.75
C VAL A 259 -13.74 -3.21 3.38
N GLY A 260 -12.70 -3.25 2.57
CA GLY A 260 -12.70 -3.89 1.25
C GLY A 260 -12.98 -5.39 1.31
N VAL A 261 -12.36 -6.10 2.25
CA VAL A 261 -12.58 -7.54 2.48
C VAL A 261 -14.04 -7.83 2.84
N VAL A 262 -14.67 -6.96 3.63
CA VAL A 262 -16.09 -7.08 3.99
C VAL A 262 -16.96 -6.91 2.74
N ILE A 263 -16.71 -5.86 1.96
CA ILE A 263 -17.43 -5.60 0.70
C ILE A 263 -17.22 -6.75 -0.30
N ALA A 264 -16.02 -7.33 -0.37
CA ALA A 264 -15.67 -8.43 -1.28
C ALA A 264 -16.58 -9.67 -1.14
N GLN A 265 -17.18 -9.87 0.05
CA GLN A 265 -18.08 -11.00 0.26
C GLN A 265 -19.43 -10.81 -0.45
N PHE A 266 -19.80 -9.57 -0.76
CA PHE A 266 -21.02 -9.19 -1.46
C PHE A 266 -20.72 -8.88 -2.94
N ARG A 267 -20.83 -9.92 -3.79
CA ARG A 267 -20.34 -9.91 -5.18
C ARG A 267 -20.82 -8.70 -6.01
N ARG A 268 -22.13 -8.39 -5.97
CA ARG A 268 -22.71 -7.36 -6.86
C ARG A 268 -22.22 -5.97 -6.45
N GLU A 269 -22.12 -5.75 -5.15
CA GLU A 269 -21.69 -4.52 -4.50
C GLU A 269 -20.18 -4.31 -4.72
N ALA A 270 -19.38 -5.36 -4.58
CA ALA A 270 -17.97 -5.36 -4.94
C ALA A 270 -17.73 -5.01 -6.42
N GLU A 271 -18.45 -5.64 -7.36
CA GLU A 271 -18.31 -5.37 -8.81
C GLU A 271 -18.70 -3.93 -9.19
N LYS A 272 -19.68 -3.32 -8.51
CA LYS A 272 -20.01 -1.89 -8.68
C LYS A 272 -18.89 -1.00 -8.16
N THR A 273 -18.39 -1.31 -6.96
CA THR A 273 -17.36 -0.52 -6.26
C THR A 273 -16.04 -0.54 -7.02
N VAL A 274 -15.57 -1.72 -7.45
CA VAL A 274 -14.32 -1.87 -8.24
C VAL A 274 -14.36 -1.05 -9.52
N ARG A 275 -15.50 -1.05 -10.24
CA ARG A 275 -15.62 -0.26 -11.48
C ARG A 275 -15.36 1.22 -11.25
N ILE A 276 -15.76 1.77 -10.10
CA ILE A 276 -15.51 3.17 -9.75
C ILE A 276 -14.06 3.34 -9.31
N LEU A 277 -13.55 2.46 -8.44
CA LEU A 277 -12.18 2.57 -7.92
C LEU A 277 -11.10 2.42 -9.01
N SER A 278 -11.31 1.56 -9.99
CA SER A 278 -10.33 1.26 -11.04
C SER A 278 -10.08 2.45 -11.98
N TYR A 279 -11.05 3.35 -12.14
CA TYR A 279 -10.85 4.55 -12.99
C TYR A 279 -9.79 5.50 -12.42
N ALA A 280 -9.69 5.61 -11.09
CA ALA A 280 -8.73 6.50 -10.44
C ALA A 280 -7.47 5.77 -9.93
N GLU A 281 -7.35 4.46 -10.14
CA GLU A 281 -6.22 3.67 -9.64
C GLU A 281 -4.87 4.20 -10.14
N THR A 282 -4.74 4.44 -11.45
CA THR A 282 -3.50 4.95 -12.04
C THR A 282 -3.09 6.32 -11.50
N PRO A 283 -3.93 7.38 -11.52
CA PRO A 283 -3.52 8.68 -10.99
C PRO A 283 -3.20 8.63 -9.50
N ILE A 284 -3.95 7.86 -8.70
CA ILE A 284 -3.69 7.66 -7.26
C ILE A 284 -2.33 7.00 -7.03
N TYR A 285 -2.01 5.97 -7.80
CA TYR A 285 -0.70 5.32 -7.74
C TYR A 285 0.45 6.29 -8.07
N LEU A 286 0.28 7.15 -9.07
CA LEU A 286 1.29 8.15 -9.44
C LEU A 286 1.50 9.22 -8.36
N ILE A 287 0.41 9.66 -7.69
CA ILE A 287 0.50 10.58 -6.55
C ILE A 287 1.34 9.95 -5.43
N LEU A 288 1.13 8.68 -5.10
CA LEU A 288 1.95 7.97 -4.09
C LEU A 288 3.42 7.94 -4.46
N LEU A 289 3.75 7.59 -5.71
CA LEU A 289 5.14 7.49 -6.15
C LEU A 289 5.86 8.84 -6.17
N LEU A 290 5.19 9.89 -6.66
CA LEU A 290 5.73 11.25 -6.64
C LEU A 290 5.97 11.72 -5.21
N TYR A 291 5.01 11.49 -4.31
CA TYR A 291 5.16 11.88 -2.92
C TYR A 291 6.29 11.09 -2.23
N ALA A 292 6.36 9.78 -2.46
CA ALA A 292 7.43 8.93 -1.90
C ALA A 292 8.82 9.41 -2.33
N GLY A 293 8.96 9.83 -3.60
CA GLY A 293 10.18 10.46 -4.10
C GLY A 293 10.48 11.81 -3.44
N ALA A 294 9.46 12.65 -3.27
CA ALA A 294 9.61 13.99 -2.71
C ALA A 294 10.00 13.98 -1.21
N VAL A 295 9.51 12.99 -0.45
CA VAL A 295 9.88 12.81 0.96
C VAL A 295 11.25 12.16 1.13
N TRP A 296 11.77 11.47 0.11
CA TRP A 296 13.05 10.80 0.21
C TRP A 296 14.16 11.80 0.50
N LYS A 297 14.72 11.69 1.71
CA LYS A 297 15.93 12.40 2.11
C LYS A 297 17.12 11.51 1.81
N ILE A 298 17.99 11.92 0.90
CA ILE A 298 19.27 11.26 0.68
C ILE A 298 20.24 11.83 1.71
N SER A 299 20.39 11.16 2.86
CA SER A 299 21.49 11.42 3.80
C SER A 299 22.52 10.29 3.71
N LEU A 300 23.78 10.66 3.48
CA LEU A 300 24.70 9.86 2.65
C LEU A 300 25.32 8.60 3.28
N TYR A 301 25.09 8.26 4.56
CA TYR A 301 25.87 7.17 5.19
C TYR A 301 25.05 6.09 5.92
N PRO A 302 24.32 6.35 7.01
CA PRO A 302 23.62 5.27 7.72
C PRO A 302 22.42 4.71 6.95
N GLU A 303 21.65 5.55 6.24
CA GLU A 303 20.44 5.14 5.55
C GLU A 303 20.72 4.25 4.33
N ILE A 304 21.78 4.56 3.57
CA ILE A 304 22.19 3.75 2.41
C ILE A 304 22.64 2.36 2.85
N PHE A 305 23.33 2.27 3.99
CA PHE A 305 23.76 0.99 4.54
C PHE A 305 22.56 0.12 4.97
N VAL A 306 21.59 0.69 5.67
CA VAL A 306 20.34 0.01 6.02
C VAL A 306 19.57 -0.40 4.76
N PHE A 307 19.53 0.45 3.74
CA PHE A 307 18.90 0.12 2.46
C PHE A 307 19.56 -1.07 1.77
N LEU A 308 20.90 -1.11 1.68
CA LEU A 308 21.62 -2.24 1.09
C LEU A 308 21.40 -3.54 1.86
N ILE A 309 21.41 -3.47 3.20
CA ILE A 309 21.09 -4.61 4.06
C ILE A 309 19.66 -5.09 3.83
N PHE A 310 18.70 -4.18 3.76
CA PHE A 310 17.30 -4.50 3.49
C PHE A 310 17.14 -5.21 2.13
N VAL A 311 17.80 -4.70 1.08
CA VAL A 311 17.79 -5.33 -0.24
C VAL A 311 18.40 -6.73 -0.19
N GLY A 312 19.56 -6.90 0.46
CA GLY A 312 20.20 -8.19 0.65
C GLY A 312 19.34 -9.18 1.45
N ALA A 313 18.73 -8.72 2.54
CA ALA A 313 17.81 -9.51 3.34
C ALA A 313 16.59 -9.98 2.52
N ARG A 314 16.09 -9.14 1.61
CA ARG A 314 14.99 -9.49 0.72
C ARG A 314 15.39 -10.55 -0.32
N PHE A 315 16.63 -10.53 -0.82
CA PHE A 315 17.15 -11.58 -1.70
C PHE A 315 17.34 -12.91 -0.96
N ILE A 316 17.68 -12.89 0.33
CA ILE A 316 17.82 -14.11 1.13
C ILE A 316 16.45 -14.66 1.53
N GLY A 317 15.50 -13.78 1.83
CA GLY A 317 14.19 -14.16 2.34
C GLY A 317 13.19 -14.65 1.29
N LYS A 318 13.45 -14.45 -0.01
CA LYS A 318 12.54 -14.81 -1.12
C LYS A 318 13.22 -15.69 -2.15
#